data_AF-Q1N6C1-F1
#
_entry.id   AF-Q1N6C1-F1
#
_cell.length_a   1.000
_cell.length_b   1.000
_cell.length_c   1.000
_cell.angle_alpha   90.00
_cell.angle_beta   90.00
_cell.angle_gamma   90.00
#
_symmetry.space_group_name_H-M   'P 1'
#
loop_
_entity.id
_entity.type
_entity.pdbx_description
1 polymer ?
#
loop_
_entity_poly.entity_id
_entity_poly.type
_entity_poly.pdbx_seq_one_letter_code
_entity_poly.pdbx_strand_id
1 'polypeptide(L)'
;MKEGDLFLDRYDGQTVDDLINLQSTHRIDSIVLAFEASLDSRKEAGEKLTDAELVVLAIEAFEREVNNGGFSQFFYNSSVEYAPIIVNSLKSIGCDKLAELAQKSIDIVAVDVSNTEEVEDRMDPDDEVLEDVLGELDDIFYDIEEIPAYALFDFIKSNRKNIRLGDESIQFA
;
A
#
# COMPACT_ATOMS: atom_id res chain seq x y z
N MET A 1 14.33 -13.74 -1.56
CA MET A 1 15.46 -12.86 -1.95
C MET A 1 16.56 -13.68 -2.59
N LYS A 2 17.01 -13.34 -3.80
CA LYS A 2 18.27 -13.86 -4.34
C LYS A 2 19.33 -12.78 -4.16
N GLU A 3 20.49 -13.17 -3.66
CA GLU A 3 21.63 -12.28 -3.52
C GLU A 3 22.05 -11.78 -4.92
N GLY A 4 22.01 -10.46 -5.15
CA GLY A 4 22.44 -9.82 -6.40
C GLY A 4 21.36 -9.22 -7.32
N ASP A 5 20.07 -9.25 -6.93
CA ASP A 5 19.02 -8.56 -7.70
C ASP A 5 19.20 -7.02 -7.65
N LEU A 6 19.00 -6.36 -8.79
CA LEU A 6 19.14 -4.91 -8.94
C LEU A 6 17.98 -4.16 -8.27
N PHE A 7 18.25 -2.97 -7.74
CA PHE A 7 17.18 -2.05 -7.36
C PHE A 7 16.84 -1.18 -8.57
N LEU A 8 15.55 -1.00 -8.87
CA LEU A 8 15.11 -0.06 -9.89
C LEU A 8 15.08 1.33 -9.26
N ASP A 9 15.91 2.26 -9.71
CA ASP A 9 16.04 3.59 -9.06
C ASP A 9 14.98 4.61 -9.51
N ARG A 10 14.25 4.32 -10.60
CA ARG A 10 13.22 5.21 -11.16
C ARG A 10 12.24 4.48 -12.08
N TYR A 11 11.02 4.99 -12.13
CA TYR A 11 10.12 4.82 -13.26
C TYR A 11 10.56 5.72 -14.42
N ASP A 12 10.51 5.26 -15.66
CA ASP A 12 11.01 5.96 -16.85
C ASP A 12 10.09 5.79 -18.06
N GLY A 13 8.77 5.72 -17.81
CA GLY A 13 7.76 5.49 -18.84
C GLY A 13 7.70 4.04 -19.35
N GLN A 14 8.14 3.07 -18.53
CA GLN A 14 8.05 1.65 -18.89
C GLN A 14 6.60 1.20 -19.01
N THR A 15 6.30 0.31 -19.96
CA THR A 15 4.97 -0.32 -19.98
C THR A 15 4.80 -1.28 -18.80
N VAL A 16 3.55 -1.66 -18.51
CA VAL A 16 3.24 -2.70 -17.50
C VAL A 16 4.03 -3.99 -17.77
N ASP A 17 4.12 -4.40 -19.04
CA ASP A 17 4.84 -5.62 -19.41
C ASP A 17 6.36 -5.45 -19.26
N ASP A 18 6.91 -4.27 -19.53
CA ASP A 18 8.32 -3.98 -19.32
C ASP A 18 8.68 -4.10 -17.83
N LEU A 19 7.92 -3.48 -16.93
CA LEU A 19 8.13 -3.59 -15.48
C LEU A 19 7.99 -5.03 -14.98
N ILE A 20 6.97 -5.78 -15.43
CA ILE A 20 6.80 -7.19 -15.05
C ILE A 20 8.01 -8.03 -15.47
N ASN A 21 8.59 -7.78 -16.64
CA ASN A 21 9.75 -8.51 -17.14
C ASN A 21 11.03 -8.27 -16.31
N LEU A 22 11.11 -7.13 -15.60
CA LEU A 22 12.23 -6.83 -14.69
C LEU A 22 12.31 -7.77 -13.49
N GLN A 23 11.26 -8.54 -13.16
CA GLN A 23 11.29 -9.52 -12.05
C GLN A 23 12.42 -10.56 -12.15
N SER A 24 12.99 -10.73 -13.35
CA SER A 24 14.11 -11.64 -13.61
C SER A 24 15.47 -11.10 -13.16
N THR A 25 15.56 -9.79 -12.92
CA THR A 25 16.83 -9.07 -12.65
C THR A 25 16.73 -8.05 -11.52
N HIS A 26 15.54 -7.56 -11.19
CA HIS A 26 15.30 -6.53 -10.19
C HIS A 26 14.47 -7.06 -9.02
N ARG A 27 14.64 -6.43 -7.87
CA ARG A 27 13.85 -6.71 -6.68
C ARG A 27 12.39 -6.35 -6.93
N ILE A 28 11.48 -7.23 -6.49
CA ILE A 28 10.05 -7.06 -6.70
C ILE A 28 9.51 -5.81 -6.01
N ASP A 29 9.96 -5.50 -4.80
CA ASP A 29 9.60 -4.25 -4.09
C ASP A 29 9.92 -3.01 -4.93
N SER A 30 11.12 -2.92 -5.50
CA SER A 30 11.49 -1.78 -6.37
C SER A 30 10.69 -1.70 -7.67
N ILE A 31 10.19 -2.83 -8.17
CA ILE A 31 9.28 -2.86 -9.33
C ILE A 31 7.90 -2.36 -8.92
N VAL A 32 7.38 -2.79 -7.78
CA VAL A 32 6.08 -2.35 -7.26
C VAL A 32 6.09 -0.85 -6.94
N LEU A 33 7.18 -0.33 -6.37
CA LEU A 33 7.38 1.12 -6.18
C LEU A 33 7.29 1.90 -7.51
N ALA A 34 7.74 1.31 -8.63
CA ALA A 34 7.59 1.92 -9.94
C ALA A 34 6.14 1.99 -10.42
N PHE A 35 5.34 0.96 -10.10
CA PHE A 35 3.90 1.00 -10.32
C PHE A 35 3.25 2.07 -9.45
N GLU A 36 3.55 2.11 -8.16
CA GLU A 36 3.02 3.11 -7.24
C GLU A 36 3.31 4.53 -7.74
N ALA A 37 4.57 4.86 -8.00
CA ALA A 37 4.99 6.19 -8.43
C ALA A 37 4.23 6.65 -9.68
N SER A 38 4.09 5.77 -10.68
CA SER A 38 3.36 6.10 -11.90
C SER A 38 1.86 6.31 -11.65
N LEU A 39 1.25 5.47 -10.81
CA LEU A 39 -0.17 5.55 -10.47
C LEU A 39 -0.50 6.75 -9.60
N ASP A 40 0.38 7.10 -8.67
CA ASP A 40 0.23 8.25 -7.79
C ASP A 40 0.32 9.56 -8.58
N SER A 41 1.33 9.69 -9.46
CA SER A 41 1.41 10.82 -10.40
C SER A 41 0.14 10.99 -11.24
N ARG A 42 -0.44 9.89 -11.74
CA ARG A 42 -1.72 9.93 -12.47
C ARG A 42 -2.88 10.37 -11.57
N LYS A 43 -2.92 9.90 -10.32
CA LYS A 43 -3.92 10.30 -9.33
C LYS A 43 -3.82 11.80 -9.01
N GLU A 44 -2.61 12.31 -8.80
CA GLU A 44 -2.34 13.74 -8.58
C GLU A 44 -2.75 14.61 -9.78
N ALA A 45 -2.58 14.10 -11.00
CA ALA A 45 -3.07 14.73 -12.23
C ALA A 45 -4.61 14.71 -12.37
N GLY A 46 -5.33 14.10 -11.43
CA GLY A 46 -6.79 14.01 -11.42
C GLY A 46 -7.35 12.93 -12.35
N GLU A 47 -6.51 11.97 -12.77
CA GLU A 47 -7.00 10.86 -13.58
C GLU A 47 -7.85 9.89 -12.77
N LYS A 48 -8.88 9.34 -13.41
CA LYS A 48 -9.67 8.26 -12.82
C LYS A 48 -8.91 6.95 -12.89
N LEU A 49 -8.57 6.41 -11.72
CA LEU A 49 -7.96 5.10 -11.57
C LEU A 49 -9.00 3.96 -11.65
N THR A 50 -8.55 2.77 -12.02
CA THR A 50 -9.32 1.52 -11.93
C THR A 50 -9.23 0.93 -10.53
N ASP A 51 -10.13 -0.01 -10.22
CA ASP A 51 -10.09 -0.70 -8.92
C ASP A 51 -8.76 -1.43 -8.69
N ALA A 52 -8.16 -2.01 -9.75
CA ALA A 52 -6.86 -2.68 -9.65
C ALA A 52 -5.71 -1.69 -9.40
N GLU A 53 -5.78 -0.49 -9.99
CA GLU A 53 -4.82 0.59 -9.75
C GLU A 53 -4.93 1.11 -8.30
N LEU A 54 -6.15 1.22 -7.77
CA LEU A 54 -6.39 1.61 -6.37
C LEU A 54 -5.91 0.57 -5.37
N VAL A 55 -6.00 -0.73 -5.69
CA VAL A 55 -5.43 -1.80 -4.86
C VAL A 55 -3.91 -1.62 -4.72
N VAL A 56 -3.20 -1.30 -5.81
CA VAL A 56 -1.74 -1.05 -5.76
C VAL A 56 -1.42 0.09 -4.79
N LEU A 57 -2.07 1.25 -4.97
CA LEU A 57 -1.82 2.40 -4.10
C LEU A 57 -2.19 2.13 -2.63
N ALA A 58 -3.31 1.45 -2.38
CA ALA A 58 -3.76 1.16 -1.03
C ALA A 58 -2.78 0.25 -0.27
N ILE A 59 -2.25 -0.77 -0.94
CA ILE A 59 -1.32 -1.73 -0.32
C ILE A 59 0.05 -1.08 -0.07
N GLU A 60 0.58 -0.32 -1.02
CA GLU A 60 1.88 0.36 -0.83
C GLU A 60 1.79 1.45 0.25
N ALA A 61 0.68 2.21 0.28
CA ALA A 61 0.43 3.16 1.36
C ALA A 61 0.36 2.47 2.73
N PHE A 62 -0.40 1.37 2.82
CA PHE A 62 -0.50 0.58 4.03
C PHE A 62 0.86 0.04 4.50
N GLU A 63 1.61 -0.62 3.61
CA GLU A 63 2.92 -1.17 3.93
C GLU A 63 3.90 -0.07 4.38
N ARG A 64 3.92 1.07 3.70
CA ARG A 64 4.78 2.21 4.06
C ARG A 64 4.45 2.77 5.44
N GLU A 65 3.19 3.09 5.73
CA GLU A 65 2.86 3.73 6.99
C GLU A 65 3.05 2.77 8.18
N VAL A 66 2.59 1.52 8.06
CA VAL A 66 2.67 0.55 9.16
C VAL A 66 4.12 0.17 9.47
N ASN A 67 5.00 0.04 8.46
CA ASN A 67 6.42 -0.20 8.72
C ASN A 67 7.16 1.02 9.31
N ASN A 68 6.70 2.24 9.02
CA ASN A 68 7.40 3.46 9.47
C ASN A 68 6.96 3.92 10.86
N GLY A 69 5.67 3.80 11.17
CA GLY A 69 5.10 4.27 12.43
C GLY A 69 3.78 3.60 12.79
N GLY A 70 3.52 2.40 12.28
CA GLY A 70 2.40 1.58 12.72
C GLY A 70 1.03 1.98 12.17
N PHE A 71 -0.01 1.35 12.70
CA PHE A 71 -1.40 1.61 12.35
C PHE A 71 -1.81 3.06 12.69
N SER A 72 -1.25 3.66 13.75
CA SER A 72 -1.53 5.06 14.08
C SER A 72 -1.11 5.98 12.93
N GLN A 73 0.09 5.76 12.38
CA GLN A 73 0.57 6.52 11.22
C GLN A 73 -0.30 6.29 9.97
N PHE A 74 -0.82 5.07 9.76
CA PHE A 74 -1.72 4.78 8.63
C PHE A 74 -3.02 5.61 8.66
N PHE A 75 -3.61 5.81 9.84
CA PHE A 75 -4.83 6.61 10.00
C PHE A 75 -4.58 8.11 10.16
N TYR A 76 -3.42 8.51 10.69
CA TYR A 76 -3.08 9.91 10.90
C TYR A 76 -2.60 10.61 9.61
N ASN A 77 -1.84 9.91 8.77
CA ASN A 77 -1.34 10.47 7.52
C ASN A 77 -2.38 10.42 6.39
N SER A 78 -2.06 11.00 5.23
CA SER A 78 -2.94 11.02 4.06
C SER A 78 -3.36 9.63 3.56
N SER A 79 -2.61 8.59 3.92
CA SER A 79 -2.92 7.18 3.66
C SER A 79 -4.28 6.72 4.20
N VAL A 80 -4.87 7.47 5.15
CA VAL A 80 -6.25 7.26 5.66
C VAL A 80 -7.30 7.19 4.55
N GLU A 81 -7.06 7.84 3.41
CA GLU A 81 -7.96 7.78 2.25
C GLU A 81 -8.19 6.34 1.72
N TYR A 82 -7.26 5.42 2.00
CA TYR A 82 -7.34 4.02 1.60
C TYR A 82 -7.98 3.11 2.66
N ALA A 83 -8.23 3.61 3.87
CA ALA A 83 -8.86 2.84 4.95
C ALA A 83 -10.20 2.18 4.56
N PRO A 84 -11.08 2.79 3.74
CA PRO A 84 -12.33 2.15 3.32
C PRO A 84 -12.16 0.89 2.47
N ILE A 85 -11.04 0.76 1.77
CA ILE A 85 -10.79 -0.35 0.83
C ILE A 85 -9.72 -1.32 1.31
N ILE A 86 -8.89 -0.94 2.30
CA ILE A 86 -7.68 -1.67 2.66
C ILE A 86 -7.92 -3.16 2.98
N VAL A 87 -8.98 -3.47 3.74
CA VAL A 87 -9.33 -4.86 4.10
C VAL A 87 -9.64 -5.71 2.86
N ASN A 88 -10.38 -5.14 1.90
CA ASN A 88 -10.71 -5.83 0.66
C ASN A 88 -9.50 -5.91 -0.28
N SER A 89 -8.66 -4.88 -0.31
CA SER A 89 -7.40 -4.87 -1.06
C SER A 89 -6.48 -5.99 -0.58
N LEU A 90 -6.26 -6.13 0.73
CA LEU A 90 -5.41 -7.18 1.31
C LEU A 90 -5.96 -8.57 1.02
N LYS A 91 -7.28 -8.78 1.15
CA LYS A 91 -7.93 -10.04 0.73
C LYS A 91 -7.75 -10.32 -0.76
N SER A 92 -7.82 -9.30 -1.61
CA SER A 92 -7.73 -9.47 -3.06
C SER A 92 -6.35 -9.95 -3.54
N ILE A 93 -5.30 -9.66 -2.76
CA ILE A 93 -3.93 -10.14 -3.01
C ILE A 93 -3.61 -11.45 -2.26
N GLY A 94 -4.53 -11.94 -1.42
CA GLY A 94 -4.37 -13.18 -0.64
C GLY A 94 -3.63 -13.01 0.69
N CYS A 95 -3.54 -11.78 1.20
CA CYS A 95 -2.97 -11.46 2.51
C CYS A 95 -4.07 -11.43 3.58
N ASP A 96 -4.63 -12.61 3.89
CA ASP A 96 -5.80 -12.74 4.76
C ASP A 96 -5.47 -12.34 6.22
N LYS A 97 -4.27 -12.67 6.73
CA LYS A 97 -3.91 -12.32 8.11
C LYS A 97 -3.72 -10.81 8.26
N LEU A 98 -3.08 -10.17 7.29
CA LEU A 98 -2.97 -8.71 7.27
C LEU A 98 -4.35 -8.06 7.13
N ALA A 99 -5.25 -8.64 6.32
CA ALA A 99 -6.62 -8.12 6.21
C ALA A 99 -7.39 -8.22 7.53
N GLU A 100 -7.23 -9.30 8.29
CA GLU A 100 -7.81 -9.43 9.63
C GLU A 100 -7.24 -8.39 10.59
N LEU A 101 -5.94 -8.12 10.52
CA LEU A 101 -5.28 -7.12 11.36
C LEU A 101 -5.75 -5.69 11.02
N ALA A 102 -5.83 -5.37 9.73
CA ALA A 102 -6.37 -4.09 9.26
C ALA A 102 -7.85 -3.91 9.64
N GLN A 103 -8.65 -4.98 9.64
CA GLN A 103 -10.04 -4.89 10.12
C GLN A 103 -10.08 -4.57 11.63
N LYS A 104 -9.22 -5.20 12.43
CA LYS A 104 -9.15 -4.92 13.88
C LYS A 104 -8.75 -3.48 14.15
N SER A 105 -7.80 -2.92 13.40
CA SER A 105 -7.38 -1.53 13.58
C SER A 105 -8.51 -0.54 13.24
N ILE A 106 -9.28 -0.80 12.18
CA ILE A 106 -10.51 -0.05 11.86
C ILE A 106 -11.53 -0.15 12.99
N ASP A 107 -11.74 -1.34 13.54
CA ASP A 107 -12.68 -1.57 14.65
C ASP A 107 -12.25 -0.83 15.93
N ILE A 108 -10.94 -0.66 16.17
CA ILE A 108 -10.37 0.11 17.30
C ILE A 108 -10.58 1.62 17.12
N VAL A 109 -10.33 2.13 15.90
CA VAL A 109 -10.56 3.54 15.55
C VAL A 109 -12.03 3.92 15.78
N ALA A 110 -12.95 3.00 15.47
CA ALA A 110 -14.36 3.05 15.88
C ALA A 110 -15.16 4.27 15.35
N VAL A 111 -14.80 4.76 14.16
CA VAL A 111 -15.55 5.78 13.40
C VAL A 111 -15.77 5.32 11.96
N ASP A 112 -16.57 6.06 11.18
CA ASP A 112 -16.72 5.77 9.76
C ASP A 112 -15.45 6.14 9.01
N VAL A 113 -14.61 5.15 8.69
CA VAL A 113 -13.34 5.36 7.97
C VAL A 113 -13.52 5.87 6.54
N SER A 114 -14.74 5.91 6.00
CA SER A 114 -15.04 6.59 4.74
C SER A 114 -15.18 8.11 4.87
N ASN A 115 -15.28 8.61 6.10
CA ASN A 115 -15.23 10.02 6.44
C ASN A 115 -13.86 10.36 7.05
N THR A 116 -12.94 10.88 6.24
CA THR A 116 -11.58 11.19 6.69
C THR A 116 -11.55 12.25 7.79
N GLU A 117 -12.50 13.19 7.82
CA GLU A 117 -12.61 14.20 8.89
C GLU A 117 -12.92 13.56 10.25
N GLU A 118 -13.79 12.54 10.28
CA GLU A 118 -14.08 11.78 11.51
C GLU A 118 -12.87 10.98 11.99
N VAL A 119 -12.07 10.45 11.07
CA VAL A 119 -10.83 9.74 11.44
C VAL A 119 -9.79 10.73 11.96
N GLU A 120 -9.59 11.85 11.28
CA GLU A 120 -8.68 12.92 11.72
C GLU A 120 -9.02 13.42 13.13
N ASP A 121 -10.30 13.68 13.41
CA ASP A 121 -10.77 14.08 14.74
C ASP A 121 -10.58 12.98 15.81
N ARG A 122 -10.63 11.70 15.39
CA ARG A 122 -10.43 10.55 16.28
C ARG A 122 -8.96 10.29 16.60
N MET A 123 -8.07 10.53 15.64
CA MET A 123 -6.63 10.27 15.73
C MET A 123 -5.90 11.42 16.45
N ASP A 124 -6.27 11.63 17.72
CA ASP A 124 -5.61 12.61 18.60
C ASP A 124 -4.22 12.10 19.02
N PRO A 125 -3.11 12.80 18.72
CA PRO A 125 -1.77 12.38 19.11
C PRO A 125 -1.53 12.36 20.62
N ASP A 126 -2.39 13.01 21.42
CA ASP A 126 -2.34 12.98 22.88
C ASP A 126 -3.18 11.83 23.50
N ASP A 127 -3.90 11.04 22.68
CA ASP A 127 -4.66 9.85 23.14
C ASP A 127 -3.73 8.63 23.27
N GLU A 128 -2.97 8.60 24.37
CA GLU A 128 -2.07 7.48 24.71
C GLU A 128 -2.79 6.12 24.74
N VAL A 129 -4.08 6.08 25.07
CA VAL A 129 -4.85 4.83 25.13
C VAL A 129 -5.11 4.27 23.74
N LEU A 130 -5.48 5.13 22.78
CA LEU A 130 -5.62 4.71 21.39
C LEU A 130 -4.27 4.26 20.82
N GLU A 131 -3.21 5.02 21.07
CA GLU A 131 -1.86 4.69 20.60
C GLU A 131 -1.41 3.33 21.14
N ASP A 132 -1.56 3.07 22.45
CA ASP A 132 -1.20 1.79 23.06
C ASP A 132 -1.99 0.61 22.44
N VAL A 133 -3.30 0.77 22.21
CA VAL A 133 -4.15 -0.29 21.66
C VAL A 133 -3.85 -0.56 20.18
N LEU A 134 -3.50 0.46 19.39
CA LEU A 134 -3.03 0.27 18.03
C LEU A 134 -1.61 -0.33 18.00
N GLY A 135 -0.74 0.07 18.93
CA GLY A 135 0.61 -0.47 19.07
C GLY A 135 0.64 -1.97 19.35
N GLU A 136 -0.36 -2.51 20.06
CA GLU A 136 -0.51 -3.98 20.20
C GLU A 136 -0.70 -4.68 18.84
N LEU A 137 -1.28 -4.02 17.84
CA LEU A 137 -1.41 -4.57 16.50
C LEU A 137 -0.12 -4.44 15.69
N ASP A 138 0.66 -3.40 15.91
CA ASP A 138 1.96 -3.22 15.25
C ASP A 138 2.92 -4.37 15.60
N ASP A 139 2.95 -4.78 16.88
CA ASP A 139 3.71 -5.95 17.31
C ASP A 139 3.29 -7.23 16.57
N ILE A 140 1.98 -7.43 16.38
CA ILE A 140 1.45 -8.59 15.64
C ILE A 140 1.81 -8.49 14.15
N PHE A 141 1.84 -7.28 13.58
CA PHE A 141 2.20 -7.07 12.18
C PHE A 141 3.63 -7.59 11.91
N TYR A 142 4.60 -7.30 12.78
CA TYR A 142 5.97 -7.78 12.64
C TYR A 142 6.13 -9.31 12.70
N ASP A 143 5.19 -10.01 13.31
CA ASP A 143 5.18 -11.48 13.40
C ASP A 143 4.48 -12.16 12.20
N ILE A 144 3.84 -11.41 11.31
CA ILE A 144 3.17 -11.97 10.13
C ILE A 144 4.17 -12.27 9.01
N GLU A 145 4.18 -13.51 8.53
CA GLU A 145 5.06 -13.98 7.44
C GLU A 145 4.55 -13.62 6.03
N GLU A 146 3.36 -13.04 5.90
CA GLU A 146 2.84 -12.57 4.61
C GLU A 146 3.68 -11.39 4.11
N ILE A 147 4.13 -11.44 2.85
CA ILE A 147 4.97 -10.38 2.26
C ILE A 147 4.16 -9.66 1.18
N PRO A 148 3.55 -8.49 1.48
CA PRO A 148 2.61 -7.82 0.58
C PRO A 148 3.19 -7.54 -0.80
N ALA A 149 4.42 -7.03 -0.90
CA ALA A 149 5.06 -6.74 -2.18
C ALA A 149 5.03 -7.91 -3.19
N TYR A 150 5.27 -9.16 -2.74
CA TYR A 150 5.22 -10.32 -3.64
C TYR A 150 3.79 -10.69 -4.04
N ALA A 151 2.86 -10.67 -3.07
CA ALA A 151 1.45 -10.95 -3.31
C ALA A 151 0.81 -9.90 -4.24
N LEU A 152 1.12 -8.62 -4.02
CA LEU A 152 0.70 -7.51 -4.84
C LEU A 152 1.28 -7.61 -6.25
N PHE A 153 2.54 -8.01 -6.40
CA PHE A 153 3.13 -8.21 -7.72
C PHE A 153 2.46 -9.35 -8.51
N ASP A 154 2.04 -10.43 -7.85
CA ASP A 154 1.23 -11.49 -8.47
C ASP A 154 -0.17 -10.98 -8.88
N PHE A 155 -0.78 -10.12 -8.05
CA PHE A 155 -2.03 -9.43 -8.38
C PHE A 155 -1.86 -8.51 -9.61
N ILE A 156 -0.80 -7.72 -9.67
CA ILE A 156 -0.47 -6.83 -10.81
C ILE A 156 -0.35 -7.65 -12.10
N LYS A 157 0.40 -8.76 -12.09
CA LYS A 157 0.53 -9.65 -13.26
C LYS A 157 -0.81 -10.18 -13.74
N SER A 158 -1.67 -10.58 -12.80
CA SER A 158 -3.00 -11.12 -13.09
C SER A 158 -3.97 -10.04 -13.61
N ASN A 159 -3.78 -8.79 -13.20
CA ASN A 159 -4.62 -7.64 -13.55
C ASN A 159 -3.99 -6.67 -14.57
N ARG A 160 -2.86 -7.03 -15.21
CA ARG A 160 -2.09 -6.16 -16.11
C ARG A 160 -2.89 -5.42 -17.20
N LYS A 161 -4.02 -5.98 -17.65
CA LYS A 161 -4.91 -5.34 -18.64
C LYS A 161 -5.77 -4.20 -18.07
N ASN A 162 -5.93 -4.17 -16.76
CA ASN A 162 -6.70 -3.18 -16.01
C ASN A 162 -5.81 -2.13 -15.33
N ILE A 163 -4.49 -2.20 -15.54
CA ILE A 163 -3.51 -1.26 -15.00
C ILE A 163 -2.94 -0.46 -16.16
N ARG A 164 -2.88 0.85 -16.01
CA ARG A 164 -2.31 1.80 -16.96
C ARG A 164 -1.23 2.58 -16.23
N LEU A 165 -0.11 2.82 -16.89
CA LEU A 165 0.98 3.64 -16.35
C LEU A 165 1.10 4.90 -17.20
N GLY A 166 1.58 5.98 -16.59
CA GLY A 166 1.84 7.25 -17.27
C GLY A 166 3.15 7.21 -18.04
N ASP A 167 3.44 8.21 -18.85
CA ASP A 167 4.66 8.25 -19.68
C ASP A 167 5.82 9.05 -19.04
N GLU A 168 5.61 9.61 -17.85
CA GLU A 168 6.57 10.50 -17.17
C GLU A 168 7.60 9.73 -16.34
N SER A 169 8.86 10.16 -16.39
CA SER A 169 9.93 9.59 -15.56
C SER A 169 9.83 10.09 -14.12
N ILE A 170 9.91 9.19 -13.13
CA ILE A 170 9.79 9.48 -11.70
C ILE A 170 10.91 8.77 -10.94
N GLN A 171 11.77 9.52 -10.26
CA GLN A 171 12.82 8.97 -9.39
C GLN A 171 12.25 8.58 -8.03
N PHE A 172 12.73 7.45 -7.47
CA PHE A 172 12.42 7.09 -6.09
C PHE A 172 13.35 7.88 -5.17
N ALA A 173 12.77 8.61 -4.22
CA ALA A 173 13.48 9.48 -3.28
C ALA A 173 14.12 8.70 -2.13
#